data_AF-A0A9W4WXH2-F1
#
_entry.id   AF-A0A9W4WXH2-F1
#
_cell.length_a   1.000
_cell.length_b   1.000
_cell.length_c   1.000
_cell.angle_alpha   90.00
_cell.angle_beta   90.00
_cell.angle_gamma   90.00
#
_symmetry.space_group_name_H-M   'P 1'
#
loop_
_entity.id
_entity.type
_entity.pdbx_description
1 polymer ?
#
loop_
_entity_poly.entity_id
_entity_poly.type
_entity_poly.pdbx_seq_one_letter_code
_entity_poly.pdbx_strand_id
1 'polypeptide(L)'
;MDVFNYCPYITQLDDKCYLNVPQSFIFQYPLPPTSSPIFLEYKKFGSFQFFRKFLQDALGIATRDASRIAKFIWNSAEDKFKIFFADYAEKVKRAVEAVKAQVAHVYRFKPYNGSKIPKKQKKSRQIEFPNHNQINQEQSTPYEQYLRDFEFHFMH
;
A
#
# COMPACT_ATOMS: atom_id res chain seq x y z
N MET A 1 39.18 -19.99 1.97
CA MET A 1 37.97 -19.74 2.78
C MET A 1 37.11 -18.80 1.97
N ASP A 2 36.05 -19.32 1.37
CA ASP A 2 35.11 -18.51 0.60
C ASP A 2 34.47 -17.48 1.53
N VAL A 3 34.51 -16.23 1.09
CA VAL A 3 33.83 -15.12 1.74
C VAL A 3 32.35 -15.45 1.65
N PHE A 4 31.75 -15.93 2.75
CA PHE A 4 30.30 -16.01 2.85
C PHE A 4 29.77 -14.64 2.44
N ASN A 5 29.03 -14.59 1.34
CA ASN A 5 28.51 -13.35 0.83
C ASN A 5 27.38 -12.92 1.77
N TYR A 6 27.73 -12.20 2.84
CA TYR A 6 26.81 -11.82 3.91
C TYR A 6 25.84 -10.72 3.46
N CYS A 7 25.91 -10.24 2.23
CA CYS A 7 25.01 -9.21 1.71
C CYS A 7 23.59 -9.78 1.48
N PRO A 8 22.54 -8.96 1.62
CA PRO A 8 21.19 -9.39 1.26
C PRO A 8 21.10 -9.55 -0.26
N TYR A 9 20.35 -10.56 -0.70
CA TYR A 9 20.19 -10.86 -2.13
C TYR A 9 18.79 -11.39 -2.42
N ILE A 10 18.41 -11.31 -3.70
CA ILE A 10 17.17 -11.86 -4.20
C ILE A 10 17.49 -13.09 -5.02
N THR A 11 16.78 -14.18 -4.76
CA THR A 11 16.79 -15.36 -5.62
C THR A 11 15.49 -15.43 -6.38
N GLN A 12 15.59 -15.72 -7.68
CA GLN A 12 14.44 -16.01 -8.51
C GLN A 12 14.41 -17.52 -8.78
N LEU A 13 13.28 -18.14 -8.48
CA LEU A 13 13.02 -19.54 -8.79
C LEU A 13 11.65 -19.59 -9.49
N ASP A 14 11.65 -20.04 -10.73
CA ASP A 14 10.51 -19.96 -11.65
C ASP A 14 10.00 -18.50 -11.74
N ASP A 15 8.72 -18.29 -11.46
CA ASP A 15 8.06 -16.98 -11.45
C ASP A 15 8.02 -16.32 -10.07
N LYS A 16 8.74 -16.87 -9.08
CA LYS A 16 8.73 -16.39 -7.70
C LYS A 16 10.07 -15.76 -7.33
N CYS A 17 9.98 -14.61 -6.66
CA CYS A 17 11.13 -13.93 -6.07
C CYS A 17 11.18 -14.22 -4.57
N TYR A 18 12.38 -14.43 -4.05
CA TYR A 18 12.60 -14.71 -2.64
C TYR A 18 13.66 -13.77 -2.07
N LEU A 19 13.36 -13.23 -0.90
CA LEU A 19 14.25 -12.38 -0.12
C LEU A 19 15.15 -13.25 0.77
N ASN A 20 16.46 -13.03 0.63
CA ASN A 20 17.47 -13.62 1.49
C ASN A 20 18.24 -12.51 2.19
N VAL A 21 18.30 -12.57 3.52
CA VAL A 21 19.00 -11.61 4.38
C VAL A 21 19.83 -12.41 5.39
N PRO A 22 21.05 -12.84 5.00
CA PRO A 22 21.89 -13.68 5.85
C PRO A 22 22.17 -13.06 7.22
N GLN A 23 22.33 -11.73 7.31
CA GLN A 23 22.60 -11.03 8.57
C GLN A 23 21.45 -11.11 9.59
N SER A 24 20.24 -11.45 9.12
CA SER A 24 19.05 -11.61 9.96
C SER A 24 18.52 -13.04 9.94
N PHE A 25 19.29 -14.00 9.43
CA PHE A 25 18.92 -15.41 9.30
C PHE A 25 17.61 -15.63 8.51
N ILE A 26 17.32 -14.74 7.57
CA ILE A 26 16.14 -14.87 6.70
C ILE A 26 16.59 -15.51 5.39
N PHE A 27 16.04 -16.66 5.07
CA PHE A 27 16.34 -17.37 3.83
C PHE A 27 15.03 -17.79 3.16
N GLN A 28 14.97 -17.61 1.84
CA GLN A 28 13.84 -17.97 1.01
C GLN A 28 12.50 -17.36 1.48
N TYR A 29 12.51 -16.12 1.97
CA TYR A 29 11.25 -15.45 2.32
C TYR A 29 10.52 -15.05 1.03
N PRO A 30 9.31 -15.56 0.75
CA PRO A 30 8.64 -15.34 -0.52
C PRO A 30 8.19 -13.88 -0.65
N LEU A 31 8.53 -13.24 -1.77
CA LEU A 31 8.01 -11.94 -2.13
C LEU A 31 6.67 -12.11 -2.88
N PRO A 32 5.62 -11.38 -2.49
CA PRO A 32 4.35 -11.44 -3.21
C PRO A 32 4.49 -10.99 -4.67
N PRO A 33 3.63 -11.47 -5.59
CA PRO A 33 3.59 -10.94 -6.96
C PRO A 33 3.23 -9.46 -6.98
N THR A 34 3.83 -8.65 -7.86
CA THR A 34 3.62 -7.19 -7.90
C THR A 34 2.17 -6.77 -8.22
N SER A 35 1.38 -7.68 -8.78
CA SER A 35 -0.07 -7.51 -9.05
C SER A 35 -0.96 -7.88 -7.87
N SER A 36 -0.40 -8.33 -6.75
CA SER A 36 -1.16 -8.81 -5.60
C SER A 36 -2.06 -7.70 -5.01
N PRO A 37 -3.33 -8.00 -4.67
CA PRO A 37 -4.26 -7.01 -4.12
C PRO A 37 -3.84 -6.48 -2.75
N ILE A 38 -2.96 -7.19 -2.02
CA ILE A 38 -2.45 -6.77 -0.71
C ILE A 38 -1.79 -5.38 -0.76
N PHE A 39 -1.30 -4.98 -1.93
CA PHE A 39 -0.63 -3.69 -2.11
C PHE A 39 -1.59 -2.51 -2.23
N LEU A 40 -2.89 -2.75 -2.42
CA LEU A 40 -3.90 -1.69 -2.43
C LEU A 40 -4.02 -0.99 -1.07
N GLU A 41 -3.75 -1.72 0.02
CA GLU A 41 -3.78 -1.21 1.40
C GLU A 41 -2.54 -0.40 1.77
N TYR A 42 -1.49 -0.47 0.95
CA TYR A 42 -0.20 0.14 1.30
C TYR A 42 -0.26 1.65 1.06
N LYS A 43 0.03 2.43 2.12
CA LYS A 43 0.06 3.90 2.05
C LYS A 43 1.28 4.45 1.31
N LYS A 44 2.37 3.68 1.20
CA LYS A 44 3.66 4.12 0.63
C LYS A 44 4.29 3.03 -0.23
N PHE A 45 4.76 3.41 -1.41
CA PHE A 45 5.35 2.53 -2.43
C PHE A 45 6.80 2.94 -2.74
N GLY A 46 7.70 2.70 -1.80
CA GLY A 46 9.12 2.99 -2.01
C GLY A 46 9.98 1.75 -1.83
N SER A 47 11.12 1.71 -2.50
CA SER A 47 12.04 0.57 -2.52
C SER A 47 12.46 0.16 -1.10
N PHE A 48 12.94 1.10 -0.31
CA PHE A 48 13.30 0.88 1.09
C PHE A 48 12.08 0.49 1.95
N GLN A 49 10.92 1.09 1.70
CA GLN A 49 9.69 0.80 2.45
C GLN A 49 9.22 -0.64 2.23
N PHE A 50 9.32 -1.15 1.00
CA PHE A 50 9.03 -2.55 0.68
C PHE A 50 9.99 -3.50 1.37
N PHE A 51 11.30 -3.28 1.21
CA PHE A 51 12.30 -4.09 1.89
C PHE A 51 12.07 -4.13 3.41
N ARG A 52 11.88 -2.97 4.04
CA ARG A 52 11.61 -2.88 5.47
C ARG A 52 10.34 -3.62 5.87
N LYS A 53 9.27 -3.56 5.06
CA LYS A 53 8.01 -4.24 5.35
C LYS A 53 8.17 -5.76 5.27
N PHE A 54 8.82 -6.28 4.22
CA PHE A 54 9.07 -7.71 4.11
C PHE A 54 10.03 -8.22 5.19
N LEU A 55 11.04 -7.43 5.55
CA LEU A 55 11.92 -7.73 6.68
C LEU A 55 11.14 -7.78 8.00
N GLN A 56 10.26 -6.81 8.23
CA GLN A 56 9.40 -6.75 9.40
C GLN A 56 8.50 -7.98 9.50
N ASP A 57 7.87 -8.34 8.39
CA ASP A 57 6.93 -9.46 8.32
C ASP A 57 7.67 -10.81 8.48
N ALA A 58 8.86 -10.95 7.90
CA ALA A 58 9.71 -12.14 8.05
C ALA A 58 10.21 -12.35 9.48
N LEU A 59 10.55 -11.28 10.19
CA LEU A 59 11.08 -11.35 11.56
C LEU A 59 9.98 -11.30 12.63
N GLY A 60 8.75 -10.89 12.29
CA GLY A 60 7.67 -10.75 13.26
C GLY A 60 7.92 -9.67 14.32
N ILE A 61 8.69 -8.64 13.99
CA ILE A 61 9.14 -7.60 14.94
C ILE A 61 8.38 -6.28 14.81
N ALA A 62 8.52 -5.44 15.84
CA ALA A 62 7.95 -4.10 15.84
C ALA A 62 8.56 -3.21 14.73
N THR A 63 7.75 -2.30 14.19
CA THR A 63 8.11 -1.36 13.13
C THR A 63 9.40 -0.57 13.42
N ARG A 64 9.62 -0.18 14.68
CA ARG A 64 10.81 0.57 15.09
C ARG A 64 12.10 -0.22 14.90
N ASP A 65 12.10 -1.48 15.33
CA ASP A 65 13.27 -2.35 15.26
C ASP A 65 13.52 -2.80 13.82
N ALA A 66 12.46 -3.15 13.09
CA ALA A 66 12.54 -3.39 11.65
C ALA A 66 13.15 -2.21 10.90
N SER A 67 12.80 -0.97 11.25
CA SER A 67 13.37 0.23 10.61
C SER A 67 14.88 0.35 10.84
N ARG A 68 15.34 0.06 12.05
CA ARG A 68 16.76 0.12 12.41
C ARG A 68 17.57 -0.94 11.68
N ILE A 69 17.10 -2.20 11.73
CA ILE A 69 17.75 -3.33 11.07
C ILE A 69 17.74 -3.13 9.55
N ALA A 70 16.59 -2.78 8.97
CA ALA A 70 16.49 -2.52 7.54
C ALA A 70 17.43 -1.40 7.10
N LYS A 71 17.56 -0.31 7.86
CA LYS A 71 18.48 0.78 7.49
C LYS A 71 19.93 0.30 7.49
N PHE A 72 20.35 -0.47 8.50
CA PHE A 72 21.70 -1.02 8.57
C PHE A 72 22.00 -1.92 7.36
N ILE A 73 21.08 -2.84 7.04
CA ILE A 73 21.24 -3.80 5.94
C ILE A 73 21.16 -3.11 4.59
N TRP A 74 20.25 -2.15 4.42
CA TRP A 74 20.10 -1.41 3.16
C TRP A 74 21.35 -0.61 2.81
N ASN A 75 22.01 -0.02 3.82
CA ASN A 75 23.22 0.76 3.61
C ASN A 75 24.40 -0.11 3.16
N SER A 76 24.48 -1.37 3.61
CA SER A 76 25.51 -2.33 3.21
C SER A 76 25.11 -3.21 2.03
N ALA A 77 23.87 -3.11 1.54
CA ALA A 77 23.39 -3.89 0.41
C ALA A 77 24.04 -3.45 -0.90
N GLU A 78 24.28 -4.43 -1.78
CA GLU A 78 24.72 -4.20 -3.15
C GLU A 78 23.68 -3.41 -3.94
N ASP A 79 24.13 -2.66 -4.94
CA ASP A 79 23.23 -1.84 -5.76
C ASP A 79 22.23 -2.69 -6.54
N LYS A 80 22.59 -3.91 -6.95
CA LYS A 80 21.66 -4.86 -7.59
C LYS A 80 20.43 -5.14 -6.71
N PHE A 81 20.63 -5.29 -5.40
CA PHE A 81 19.54 -5.50 -4.45
C PHE A 81 18.63 -4.27 -4.36
N LYS A 82 19.23 -3.07 -4.30
CA LYS A 82 18.48 -1.81 -4.24
C LYS A 82 17.69 -1.55 -5.54
N ILE A 83 18.30 -1.83 -6.69
CA ILE A 83 17.69 -1.74 -8.02
C ILE A 83 16.50 -2.67 -8.11
N PHE A 84 16.64 -3.93 -7.68
CA PHE A 84 15.51 -4.86 -7.64
C PHE A 84 14.31 -4.28 -6.89
N PHE A 85 14.53 -3.71 -5.70
CA PHE A 85 13.45 -3.11 -4.91
C PHE A 85 12.89 -1.82 -5.52
N ALA A 86 13.69 -1.08 -6.29
CA ALA A 86 13.21 0.06 -7.06
C ALA A 86 12.25 -0.38 -8.17
N ASP A 87 12.67 -1.35 -8.99
CA ASP A 87 11.86 -1.92 -10.06
C ASP A 87 10.59 -2.57 -9.52
N TYR A 88 10.72 -3.30 -8.40
CA TYR A 88 9.62 -3.93 -7.70
C TYR A 88 8.60 -2.87 -7.25
N ALA A 89 9.06 -1.80 -6.60
CA ALA A 89 8.17 -0.72 -6.14
C ALA A 89 7.46 -0.03 -7.30
N GLU A 90 8.14 0.19 -8.42
CA GLU A 90 7.56 0.80 -9.61
C GLU A 90 6.49 -0.09 -10.24
N LYS A 91 6.75 -1.40 -10.38
CA LYS A 91 5.78 -2.37 -10.88
C LYS A 91 4.52 -2.42 -10.02
N VAL A 92 4.68 -2.45 -8.70
CA VAL A 92 3.54 -2.40 -7.77
C VAL A 92 2.76 -1.10 -7.94
N LYS A 93 3.45 0.04 -8.00
CA LYS A 93 2.80 1.35 -8.18
C LYS A 93 1.95 1.39 -9.46
N ARG A 94 2.52 0.93 -10.59
CA ARG A 94 1.80 0.85 -11.88
C ARG A 94 0.57 -0.07 -11.79
N ALA A 95 0.70 -1.23 -11.14
CA ALA A 95 -0.42 -2.15 -10.96
C ALA A 95 -1.56 -1.53 -10.12
N VAL A 96 -1.22 -0.88 -9.01
CA VAL A 96 -2.18 -0.20 -8.14
C VAL A 96 -2.87 0.97 -8.86
N GLU A 97 -2.12 1.76 -9.63
CA GLU A 97 -2.66 2.87 -10.43
C GLU A 97 -3.62 2.38 -11.51
N ALA A 98 -3.30 1.27 -12.19
CA ALA A 98 -4.18 0.67 -13.19
C ALA A 98 -5.53 0.25 -12.58
N VAL A 99 -5.52 -0.39 -11.41
CA VAL A 99 -6.75 -0.77 -10.70
C VAL A 99 -7.57 0.48 -10.32
N LYS A 100 -6.92 1.50 -9.75
CA LYS A 100 -7.60 2.75 -9.38
C LYS A 100 -8.20 3.47 -10.59
N ALA A 101 -7.52 3.45 -11.73
CA ALA A 101 -8.02 4.05 -12.98
C ALA A 101 -9.26 3.32 -13.51
N GLN A 102 -9.28 1.99 -13.42
CA GLN A 102 -10.47 1.19 -13.80
C GLN A 102 -11.67 1.51 -12.89
N VAL A 103 -11.46 1.59 -11.58
CA VAL A 103 -12.52 1.96 -10.62
C VAL A 103 -13.05 3.37 -10.92
N ALA A 104 -12.15 4.34 -11.15
CA ALA A 104 -12.56 5.70 -11.50
C ALA A 104 -13.38 5.77 -12.80
N HIS A 105 -13.08 4.91 -13.78
CA HIS A 105 -13.85 4.79 -15.02
C HIS A 105 -15.27 4.27 -14.77
N VAL A 106 -15.45 3.29 -13.88
CA VAL A 106 -16.78 2.77 -13.50
C VAL A 106 -17.64 3.87 -12.86
N TYR A 107 -17.07 4.70 -11.98
CA TYR A 107 -17.83 5.79 -11.33
C TYR A 107 -18.18 6.97 -12.25
N ARG A 108 -17.52 7.10 -13.41
CA ARG A 108 -17.85 8.13 -14.40
C ARG A 108 -19.12 7.84 -15.20
N PHE A 109 -19.61 6.60 -15.20
CA PHE A 109 -20.93 6.26 -15.72
C PHE A 109 -22.03 6.55 -14.69
N LYS A 110 -22.19 7.81 -14.29
CA LYS A 110 -23.51 8.27 -13.82
C LYS A 110 -24.27 8.72 -15.07
N PRO A 111 -25.32 8.01 -15.52
CA PRO A 111 -26.20 8.55 -16.56
C PRO A 111 -26.72 9.90 -16.06
N TYR A 112 -26.59 10.91 -16.91
CA TYR A 112 -27.11 12.25 -16.66
C TYR A 112 -28.64 12.16 -16.58
N ASN A 113 -29.20 12.02 -15.37
CA ASN A 113 -30.61 12.29 -15.15
C ASN A 113 -30.80 13.81 -15.20
N GLY A 114 -31.25 14.30 -16.35
CA GLY A 114 -31.47 15.70 -16.68
C GLY A 114 -32.63 16.37 -15.94
N SER A 115 -32.72 16.25 -14.62
CA SER A 115 -33.61 17.07 -13.80
C SER A 115 -32.81 18.20 -13.14
N LYS A 116 -32.61 19.29 -13.90
CA LYS A 116 -32.18 20.58 -13.35
C LYS A 116 -33.26 21.07 -12.37
N ILE A 117 -33.05 20.88 -11.08
CA ILE A 117 -33.81 21.61 -10.05
C ILE A 117 -33.25 23.04 -10.03
N PRO A 118 -34.02 24.09 -10.38
CA PRO A 118 -33.51 25.46 -10.35
C PRO A 118 -33.23 25.87 -8.90
N LYS A 119 -31.96 26.22 -8.61
CA LYS A 119 -31.54 26.79 -7.33
C LYS A 119 -32.19 28.17 -7.16
N LYS A 120 -33.21 28.27 -6.29
CA LYS A 120 -33.72 29.56 -5.79
C LYS A 120 -32.57 30.28 -5.07
N GLN A 121 -32.10 31.38 -5.64
CA GLN A 121 -31.23 32.34 -4.95
C GLN A 121 -31.98 32.89 -3.73
N LYS A 122 -31.45 32.69 -2.51
CA LYS A 122 -31.88 33.43 -1.32
C LYS A 122 -30.87 34.53 -1.02
N LYS A 123 -31.37 35.77 -0.98
CA LYS A 123 -30.70 37.00 -0.53
C LYS A 123 -30.19 36.87 0.91
N SER A 124 -29.07 37.54 1.17
CA SER A 124 -28.31 37.60 2.42
C SER A 124 -29.08 38.07 3.65
N ARG A 125 -28.68 37.56 4.83
CA ARG A 125 -28.51 38.35 6.07
C ARG A 125 -27.29 37.82 6.85
N GLN A 126 -26.38 38.72 7.20
CA GLN A 126 -25.27 38.50 8.14
C GLN A 126 -25.82 38.41 9.55
N ILE A 127 -25.35 37.45 10.36
CA ILE A 127 -25.30 37.52 11.83
C ILE A 127 -24.07 36.73 12.31
N GLU A 128 -23.28 37.35 13.19
CA GLU A 128 -22.03 36.86 13.80
C GLU A 128 -22.23 35.73 14.83
N PHE A 129 -21.14 34.98 15.08
CA PHE A 129 -21.02 33.74 15.88
C PHE A 129 -21.32 33.90 17.39
N PRO A 130 -21.59 32.80 18.13
CA PRO A 130 -20.48 32.12 18.82
C PRO A 130 -20.57 30.58 18.94
N ASN A 131 -19.36 30.01 18.92
CA ASN A 131 -18.82 28.76 19.49
C ASN A 131 -19.73 27.89 20.41
N HIS A 132 -19.99 26.62 20.05
CA HIS A 132 -19.96 25.50 21.02
C HIS A 132 -19.89 24.11 20.36
N ASN A 133 -19.23 23.21 21.07
CA ASN A 133 -19.04 21.79 20.79
C ASN A 133 -20.31 21.07 20.35
N GLN A 134 -20.21 20.17 19.37
CA GLN A 134 -20.92 18.89 19.40
C GLN A 134 -20.31 17.86 18.44
N ILE A 135 -19.90 16.76 19.07
CA ILE A 135 -19.68 15.41 18.58
C ILE A 135 -20.76 15.02 17.56
N ASN A 136 -20.39 14.41 16.43
CA ASN A 136 -21.22 13.39 15.78
C ASN A 136 -20.48 12.58 14.70
N GLN A 137 -20.54 11.26 14.92
CA GLN A 137 -20.79 10.19 13.95
C GLN A 137 -19.70 9.85 12.93
N GLU A 138 -19.08 8.70 13.15
CA GLU A 138 -18.38 7.87 12.16
C GLU A 138 -19.31 7.63 10.97
N GLN A 139 -19.18 8.48 9.95
CA GLN A 139 -19.65 8.16 8.61
C GLN A 139 -18.63 7.20 8.00
N SER A 140 -18.96 5.92 7.98
CA SER A 140 -18.20 4.92 7.25
C SER A 140 -18.03 5.37 5.81
N THR A 141 -16.77 5.40 5.35
CA THR A 141 -16.48 5.82 3.99
C THR A 141 -17.05 4.80 3.00
N PRO A 142 -17.40 5.19 1.77
CA PRO A 142 -17.89 4.25 0.74
C PRO A 142 -16.95 3.06 0.48
N TYR A 143 -15.67 3.18 0.85
CA TYR A 143 -14.67 2.12 0.75
C TYR A 143 -14.81 1.05 1.85
N GLU A 144 -15.20 1.42 3.07
CA GLU A 144 -15.44 0.45 4.15
C GLU A 144 -16.69 -0.40 3.88
N GLN A 145 -17.67 0.16 3.17
CA GLN A 145 -18.85 -0.58 2.70
C GLN A 145 -18.44 -1.65 1.66
N TYR A 146 -17.57 -1.30 0.70
CA TYR A 146 -17.05 -2.23 -0.30
C TYR A 146 -16.29 -3.41 0.33
N LEU A 147 -15.51 -3.18 1.39
CA LEU A 147 -14.79 -4.24 2.09
C LEU A 147 -15.73 -5.21 2.81
N ARG A 148 -16.80 -4.73 3.45
CA ARG A 148 -17.80 -5.63 4.06
C ARG A 148 -18.54 -6.46 3.02
N ASP A 149 -18.90 -5.85 1.90
CA ASP A 149 -19.61 -6.55 0.82
C ASP A 149 -18.71 -7.59 0.14
N PHE A 150 -17.38 -7.38 0.13
CA PHE A 150 -16.40 -8.34 -0.39
C PHE A 150 -16.18 -9.53 0.54
N GLU A 151 -16.14 -9.32 1.87
CA GLU A 151 -16.06 -10.42 2.85
C GLU A 151 -17.30 -11.34 2.81
N PHE A 152 -18.48 -10.78 2.53
CA PHE A 152 -19.72 -11.56 2.45
C PHE A 152 -19.76 -12.53 1.26
N HIS A 153 -19.00 -12.29 0.20
CA HIS A 153 -18.98 -13.13 -1.01
C HIS A 153 -18.02 -14.33 -0.93
N PHE A 154 -17.21 -14.45 0.13
CA PHE A 154 -16.24 -15.54 0.31
C PHE A 154 -16.64 -16.55 1.39
N MET A 155 -17.86 -16.47 1.93
CA MET A 155 -18.39 -17.35 2.99
C MET A 155 -19.57 -18.23 2.54
N HIS A 156 -19.74 -18.47 1.24
CA HIS A 156 -20.67 -19.47 0.70
C HIS A 156 -20.02 -20.38 -0.34
#